data_AF-A0A2S0XCX9-F1
#
_entry.id   AF-A0A2S0XCX9-F1
#
_cell.length_a   1.000
_cell.length_b   1.000
_cell.length_c   1.000
_cell.angle_alpha   90.00
_cell.angle_beta   90.00
_cell.angle_gamma   90.00
#
_symmetry.space_group_name_H-M   'P 1'
#
loop_
_entity.id
_entity.type
_entity.pdbx_description
1 polymer ?
#
loop_
_entity_poly.entity_id
_entity_poly.type
_entity_poly.pdbx_seq_one_letter_code
_entity_poly.pdbx_strand_id
1 'polypeptide(L)'
;MRNFFRSEHGNFAVITAIAMVPIMTGVAGVVDFVSINNKADKLQNSLDVSALAIATKYYSGMSGDELTSLGRDFFDSNLARARNDASELVYNDQVTDFDASATTSGDISHIEVTSTIVQPGMVGNIEWRTARRAVVEVAPGQPACVLALDPTASAAVKLQGSTQVVFDGCVIASNSSANDSVSRGGSAQVAAECVTTVGGTNGLTGYNTDLECGIPRENQYASLDPLANVVPPSYTACKSVPGGKTKTLSPGTFCNKTISGDVTLDPGIYILRGGQIKLGGNGSLTGSGVTIFLMEGAEFTSNANEIINLSPPSEGSYAGITIYQERTNANAVVINGGSGSNVTGFIYAPGAHVFYAGNSEMSGSGQCIRIVGNTVEMTGNSSVTSNCEAELGGKKMYAGRIIRLVR
;
A
#
# COMPACT_ATOMS: atom_id res chain seq x y z
N MET A 1 43.16 42.03 70.90
CA MET A 1 43.38 41.45 69.55
C MET A 1 44.76 40.78 69.43
N ARG A 2 45.09 39.79 70.27
CA ARG A 2 46.33 39.00 70.12
C ARG A 2 46.19 37.52 70.46
N ASN A 3 44.93 37.04 70.50
CA ASN A 3 44.57 35.64 70.74
C ASN A 3 43.70 35.04 69.61
N PHE A 4 43.58 35.72 68.45
CA PHE A 4 42.89 35.18 67.26
C PHE A 4 43.85 34.62 66.20
N PHE A 5 45.17 34.77 66.37
CA PHE A 5 46.18 34.28 65.44
C PHE A 5 46.72 32.87 65.74
N ARG A 6 46.06 32.12 66.65
CA ARG A 6 46.46 30.76 67.01
C ARG A 6 45.26 29.81 67.06
N SER A 7 44.40 29.89 66.05
CA SER A 7 43.38 28.88 65.79
C SER A 7 43.82 28.00 64.61
N GLU A 8 44.51 26.90 64.91
CA GLU A 8 44.86 25.86 63.93
C GLU A 8 43.67 24.96 63.55
N HIS A 9 42.48 25.21 64.11
CA HIS A 9 41.26 24.44 63.85
C HIS A 9 40.40 25.02 62.71
N GLY A 10 40.84 26.10 62.05
CA GLY A 10 40.15 26.73 60.91
C GLY A 10 40.44 26.09 59.54
N ASN A 11 41.41 25.18 59.46
CA ASN A 11 41.87 24.63 58.18
C ASN A 11 40.94 23.51 57.66
N PHE A 12 40.23 22.80 58.53
CA PHE A 12 39.30 21.75 58.13
C PHE A 12 38.16 22.32 57.28
N ALA A 13 37.53 23.42 57.72
CA ALA A 13 36.43 24.04 56.98
C ALA A 13 36.87 24.54 55.59
N VAL A 14 38.07 25.10 55.46
CA VAL A 14 38.60 25.59 54.18
C VAL A 14 38.99 24.44 53.25
N ILE A 15 39.65 23.40 53.77
CA ILE A 15 39.99 22.20 52.99
C ILE A 15 38.71 21.47 52.55
N THR A 16 37.71 21.33 53.42
CA THR A 16 36.41 20.74 53.08
C THR A 16 35.70 21.56 52.01
N ALA A 17 35.68 22.90 52.10
CA ALA A 17 35.06 23.74 51.09
C ALA A 17 35.75 23.61 49.72
N ILE A 18 37.08 23.60 49.68
CA ILE A 18 37.84 23.41 48.43
C ILE A 18 37.65 22.02 47.85
N ALA A 19 37.61 20.97 48.69
CA ALA A 19 37.39 19.60 48.25
C ALA A 19 35.94 19.33 47.82
N MET A 20 34.97 20.06 48.37
CA MET A 20 33.56 19.91 48.02
C MET A 20 33.26 20.36 46.59
N VAL A 21 33.95 21.38 46.07
CA VAL A 21 33.75 21.88 44.70
C VAL A 21 33.98 20.79 43.63
N PRO A 22 35.15 20.12 43.53
CA PRO A 22 35.36 19.08 42.53
C PRO A 22 34.46 17.85 42.75
N ILE A 23 34.11 17.52 43.99
CA ILE A 23 33.17 16.42 44.29
C ILE A 23 31.77 16.75 43.76
N MET A 24 31.26 17.95 44.04
CA MET A 24 29.94 18.39 43.59
C MET A 24 29.88 18.51 42.06
N THR A 25 30.94 19.01 41.41
CA THR A 25 31.05 19.02 39.95
C THR A 25 31.03 17.60 39.38
N GLY A 26 31.73 16.66 40.01
CA GLY A 26 31.70 15.25 39.61
C GLY A 26 30.31 14.64 39.72
N VAL A 27 29.61 14.87 40.85
CA VAL A 27 28.23 14.40 41.04
C VAL A 27 27.28 15.01 40.01
N ALA A 28 27.38 16.31 39.76
CA ALA A 28 26.56 17.00 38.76
C ALA A 28 26.77 16.43 37.35
N GLY A 29 28.02 16.18 36.95
CA GLY A 29 28.33 15.55 35.65
C GLY A 29 27.75 14.14 35.51
N VAL A 30 27.74 13.35 36.60
CA VAL A 30 27.11 12.02 36.59
C VAL A 30 25.59 12.13 36.47
N VAL A 31 24.96 13.06 37.18
CA VAL A 31 23.50 13.30 37.10
C VAL A 31 23.12 13.73 35.68
N ASP A 32 23.86 14.66 35.09
CA ASP A 32 23.65 15.09 33.70
C ASP A 32 23.78 13.92 32.71
N PHE A 33 24.84 13.12 32.84
CA PHE A 33 25.07 11.95 31.99
C PHE A 33 23.95 10.91 32.11
N VAL A 34 23.50 10.61 33.32
CA VAL A 34 22.39 9.67 33.54
C VAL A 34 21.08 10.24 32.99
N SER A 35 20.80 11.53 33.24
CA SER A 35 19.60 12.21 32.76
C SER A 35 19.55 12.22 31.23
N ILE A 36 20.62 12.60 30.54
CA ILE A 36 20.63 12.60 29.06
C ILE A 36 20.51 11.19 28.49
N ASN A 37 21.12 10.17 29.08
CA ASN A 37 20.98 8.79 28.60
C ASN A 37 19.53 8.28 28.77
N ASN A 38 18.92 8.50 29.93
CA ASN A 38 17.51 8.15 30.15
C ASN A 38 16.58 8.85 29.15
N LYS A 39 16.85 10.12 28.83
CA LYS A 39 16.08 10.85 27.83
C LYS A 39 16.36 10.35 26.41
N ALA A 40 17.60 9.97 26.11
CA ALA A 40 17.97 9.44 24.81
C ALA A 40 17.33 8.06 24.53
N ASP A 41 17.14 7.24 25.56
CA ASP A 41 16.41 5.96 25.44
C ASP A 41 14.92 6.20 25.17
N LYS A 42 14.31 7.19 25.83
CA LYS A 42 12.94 7.63 25.54
C LYS A 42 12.81 8.17 24.12
N LEU A 43 13.80 8.94 23.67
CA LEU A 43 13.87 9.45 22.30
C LEU A 43 13.95 8.31 21.28
N GLN A 44 14.81 7.31 21.53
CA GLN A 44 14.93 6.13 20.67
C GLN A 44 13.61 5.36 20.58
N ASN A 45 12.93 5.13 21.71
CA ASN A 45 11.64 4.45 21.70
C ASN A 45 10.58 5.22 20.89
N SER A 46 10.59 6.55 20.99
CA SER A 46 9.68 7.39 20.20
C SER A 46 9.99 7.31 18.69
N LEU A 47 11.27 7.35 18.32
CA LEU A 47 11.72 7.18 16.94
C LEU A 47 11.35 5.78 16.38
N ASP A 48 11.57 4.71 17.16
CA ASP A 48 11.23 3.34 16.75
C ASP A 48 9.72 3.23 16.44
N VAL A 49 8.85 3.77 17.30
CA VAL A 49 7.40 3.76 17.07
C VAL A 49 7.01 4.60 15.85
N SER A 50 7.63 5.76 15.67
CA SER A 50 7.35 6.67 14.56
C SER A 50 7.76 6.07 13.23
N ALA A 51 8.94 5.44 13.16
CA ALA A 51 9.43 4.75 11.98
C ALA A 51 8.50 3.59 11.58
N LEU A 52 8.06 2.79 12.56
CA LEU A 52 7.11 1.70 12.33
C LEU A 52 5.76 2.23 11.85
N ALA A 53 5.27 3.32 12.44
CA ALA A 53 4.01 3.94 12.02
C ALA A 53 4.08 4.48 10.59
N ILE A 54 5.17 5.15 10.21
CA ILE A 54 5.40 5.58 8.83
C ILE A 54 5.40 4.37 7.89
N ALA A 55 6.10 3.29 8.25
CA ALA A 55 6.19 2.07 7.45
C ALA A 55 4.82 1.42 7.14
N THR A 56 3.85 1.53 8.04
CA THR A 56 2.49 1.01 7.80
C THR A 56 1.73 1.75 6.70
N LYS A 57 2.08 3.00 6.40
CA LYS A 57 1.41 3.83 5.37
C LYS A 57 2.32 4.23 4.21
N TYR A 58 3.61 3.92 4.29
CA TYR A 58 4.57 4.22 3.25
C TYR A 58 4.13 3.65 1.90
N TYR A 59 4.32 4.44 0.84
CA TYR A 59 4.25 4.02 -0.55
C TYR A 59 5.41 4.62 -1.32
N SER A 60 5.83 3.96 -2.41
CA SER A 60 6.92 4.45 -3.25
C SER A 60 6.57 5.80 -3.86
N GLY A 61 7.41 6.82 -3.65
CA GLY A 61 7.21 8.17 -4.14
C GLY A 61 6.58 9.15 -3.14
N MET A 62 6.32 8.74 -1.90
CA MET A 62 5.98 9.67 -0.82
C MET A 62 7.12 10.67 -0.59
N SER A 63 6.78 11.96 -0.49
CA SER A 63 7.74 13.04 -0.28
C SER A 63 8.31 13.07 1.15
N GLY A 64 9.47 13.71 1.35
CA GLY A 64 10.06 13.91 2.68
C GLY A 64 9.14 14.66 3.65
N ASP A 65 8.39 15.64 3.15
CA ASP A 65 7.44 16.41 3.95
C ASP A 65 6.26 15.55 4.41
N GLU A 66 5.72 14.68 3.54
CA GLU A 66 4.66 13.74 3.89
C GLU A 66 5.14 12.70 4.92
N LEU A 67 6.35 12.16 4.74
CA LEU A 67 6.98 11.25 5.71
C LEU A 67 7.13 11.92 7.07
N THR A 68 7.67 13.15 7.07
CA THR A 68 7.93 13.91 8.29
C THR A 68 6.64 14.27 9.01
N SER A 69 5.62 14.74 8.28
CA SER A 69 4.31 15.05 8.84
C SER A 69 3.65 13.80 9.42
N LEU A 70 3.73 12.66 8.73
CA LEU A 70 3.12 11.42 9.19
C LEU A 70 3.80 10.90 10.46
N GLY A 71 5.14 10.91 10.50
CA GLY A 71 5.90 10.42 11.64
C GLY A 71 5.80 11.32 12.88
N ARG A 72 5.69 12.64 12.67
CA ARG A 72 5.69 13.63 13.75
C ARG A 72 4.54 13.44 14.73
N ASP A 73 3.33 13.14 14.25
CA ASP A 73 2.18 12.88 15.12
C ASP A 73 2.43 11.71 16.09
N PHE A 74 3.03 10.62 15.59
CA PHE A 74 3.38 9.47 16.42
C PHE A 74 4.56 9.78 17.34
N PHE A 75 5.56 10.52 16.85
CA PHE A 75 6.71 10.94 17.62
C PHE A 75 6.31 11.79 18.83
N ASP A 76 5.48 12.80 18.60
CA ASP A 76 5.04 13.73 19.64
C ASP A 76 4.13 13.04 20.66
N SER A 77 3.22 12.17 20.21
CA SER A 77 2.32 11.41 21.10
C SER A 77 3.08 10.43 22.00
N ASN A 78 4.06 9.70 21.48
CA ASN A 78 4.85 8.77 22.28
C ASN A 78 5.80 9.48 23.24
N LEU A 79 6.39 10.60 22.80
CA LEU A 79 7.21 11.44 23.66
C LEU A 79 6.39 12.10 24.78
N ALA A 80 5.16 12.55 24.48
CA ALA A 80 4.21 13.08 25.46
C ALA A 80 3.72 12.02 26.46
N ARG A 81 3.64 10.75 26.09
CA ARG A 81 3.35 9.65 27.04
C ARG A 81 4.51 9.41 28.00
N ALA A 82 5.75 9.54 27.53
CA ALA A 82 6.94 9.46 28.37
C ALA A 82 7.06 10.61 29.42
N ARG A 83 6.19 11.64 29.32
CA ARG A 83 5.99 12.75 30.28
C ARG A 83 5.24 12.34 31.55
N ASN A 84 4.25 11.44 31.43
CA ASN A 84 3.35 11.12 32.56
C ASN A 84 4.02 10.24 33.62
N ASP A 85 5.13 9.57 33.26
CA ASP A 85 5.97 8.80 34.19
C ASP A 85 7.20 9.57 34.70
N ALA A 86 7.54 10.73 34.10
CA ALA A 86 8.64 11.57 34.58
C ALA A 86 8.49 13.03 34.11
N SER A 87 8.43 13.95 35.06
CA SER A 87 8.33 15.41 34.89
C SER A 87 9.55 16.10 34.24
N GLU A 88 10.26 15.48 33.29
CA GLU A 88 11.66 15.84 32.99
C GLU A 88 11.96 16.32 31.56
N LEU A 89 10.95 16.49 30.69
CA LEU A 89 11.14 16.97 29.32
C LEU A 89 10.42 18.31 29.10
N VAL A 90 11.16 19.43 29.07
CA VAL A 90 10.66 20.71 28.53
C VAL A 90 10.79 20.65 27.01
N TYR A 91 9.73 20.14 26.39
CA TYR A 91 9.62 19.73 24.98
C TYR A 91 10.04 20.78 23.94
N ASN A 92 9.90 22.08 24.22
CA ASN A 92 10.07 23.11 23.18
C ASN A 92 11.48 23.71 23.06
N ASP A 93 12.33 23.59 24.10
CA ASP A 93 13.69 24.15 24.08
C ASP A 93 14.78 23.07 23.97
N GLN A 94 14.43 21.79 24.14
CA GLN A 94 15.41 20.70 24.27
C GLN A 94 15.35 19.64 23.18
N VAL A 95 14.24 19.48 22.47
CA VAL A 95 14.13 18.51 21.36
C VAL A 95 14.09 19.28 20.05
N THR A 96 15.07 19.05 19.19
CA THR A 96 15.19 19.71 17.89
C THR A 96 14.92 18.72 16.77
N ASP A 97 14.20 19.17 15.74
CA ASP A 97 13.95 18.56 14.43
C ASP A 97 13.75 17.03 14.42
N PHE A 98 12.48 16.62 14.36
CA PHE A 98 12.12 15.31 13.81
C PHE A 98 12.19 15.40 12.28
N ASP A 99 13.05 14.59 11.69
CA ASP A 99 13.20 14.45 10.25
C ASP A 99 12.96 13.00 9.82
N ALA A 100 12.32 12.82 8.68
CA ALA A 100 12.04 11.51 8.11
C ALA A 100 12.40 11.47 6.62
N SER A 101 13.15 10.46 6.22
CA SER A 101 13.52 10.22 4.83
C SER A 101 13.32 8.76 4.47
N ALA A 102 13.17 8.49 3.17
CA ALA A 102 13.07 7.13 2.65
C ALA A 102 14.05 6.93 1.50
N THR A 103 14.75 5.81 1.51
CA THR A 103 15.63 5.38 0.42
C THR A 103 15.14 4.03 -0.11
N THR A 104 14.90 3.94 -1.42
CA THR A 104 14.42 2.71 -2.07
C THR A 104 15.53 2.06 -2.89
N SER A 105 15.72 0.76 -2.71
CA SER A 105 16.64 -0.08 -3.47
C SER A 105 15.91 -1.32 -3.96
N GLY A 106 15.62 -1.39 -5.26
CA GLY A 106 14.73 -2.41 -5.82
C GLY A 106 13.32 -2.28 -5.24
N ASP A 107 12.75 -3.38 -4.76
CA ASP A 107 11.42 -3.38 -4.12
C ASP A 107 11.48 -3.05 -2.61
N ILE A 108 12.67 -2.94 -2.02
CA ILE A 108 12.86 -2.70 -0.59
C ILE A 108 13.06 -1.21 -0.33
N SER A 109 12.35 -0.66 0.65
CA SER A 109 12.49 0.72 1.08
C SER A 109 12.94 0.80 2.54
N HIS A 110 13.92 1.66 2.81
CA HIS A 110 14.40 1.96 4.16
C HIS A 110 13.90 3.34 4.56
N ILE A 111 13.10 3.39 5.61
CA ILE A 111 12.61 4.64 6.20
C ILE A 111 13.51 4.95 7.39
N GLU A 112 14.16 6.10 7.34
CA GLU A 112 15.01 6.60 8.40
C GLU A 112 14.33 7.80 9.07
N VAL A 113 14.21 7.74 10.39
CA VAL A 113 13.78 8.88 11.20
C VAL A 113 14.90 9.26 12.15
N THR A 114 15.10 10.55 12.31
CA THR A 114 16.13 11.10 13.22
C THR A 114 15.55 12.20 14.08
N SER A 115 16.11 12.33 15.28
CA SER A 115 15.84 13.47 16.15
C SER A 115 16.99 13.67 17.12
N THR A 116 17.12 14.89 17.62
CA THR A 116 18.18 15.28 18.55
C THR A 116 17.60 15.87 19.82
N ILE A 117 18.17 15.50 20.96
CA ILE A 117 17.89 16.13 22.25
C ILE A 117 19.12 16.84 22.80
N VAL A 118 18.86 18.00 23.39
CA VAL A 118 19.81 18.97 23.92
C VAL A 118 19.42 19.25 25.37
N GLN A 119 20.34 19.09 26.30
CA GLN A 119 20.13 19.37 27.72
C GLN A 119 21.23 20.30 28.25
N PRO A 120 20.89 21.43 28.88
CA PRO A 120 21.86 22.22 29.62
C PRO A 120 22.32 21.40 30.84
N GLY A 121 23.63 21.33 31.03
CA GLY A 121 24.23 20.70 32.20
C GLY A 121 23.99 21.51 33.46
N MET A 122 24.05 20.83 34.61
CA MET A 122 23.91 21.45 35.93
C MET A 122 25.10 22.34 36.31
N VAL A 123 26.27 22.17 35.68
CA VAL A 123 27.50 22.91 35.99
C VAL A 123 28.12 23.50 34.74
N GLY A 124 28.26 24.83 34.74
CA GLY A 124 28.72 25.60 33.58
C GLY A 124 27.68 25.58 32.45
N ASN A 125 27.82 26.49 31.49
CA ASN A 125 26.96 26.52 30.29
C ASN A 125 27.31 25.36 29.33
N ILE A 126 27.52 24.15 29.85
CA ILE A 126 27.79 22.94 29.07
C ILE A 126 26.47 22.47 28.52
N GLU A 127 26.42 22.24 27.22
CA GLU A 127 25.24 21.76 26.53
C GLU A 127 25.49 20.31 26.09
N TRP A 128 24.73 19.39 26.67
CA TRP A 128 24.79 17.97 26.33
C TRP A 128 23.86 17.70 25.15
N ARG A 129 24.43 17.26 24.03
CA ARG A 129 23.68 16.96 22.79
C ARG A 129 23.79 15.49 22.45
N THR A 130 22.67 14.85 22.12
CA THR A 130 22.64 13.45 21.69
C THR A 130 21.61 13.27 20.58
N ALA A 131 22.04 12.68 19.47
CA ALA A 131 21.19 12.34 18.34
C ALA A 131 20.80 10.86 18.40
N ARG A 132 19.58 10.56 17.93
CA ARG A 132 19.09 9.20 17.79
C ARG A 132 18.49 9.01 16.40
N ARG A 133 18.50 7.76 15.95
CA ARG A 133 18.07 7.32 14.63
C ARG A 133 17.32 6.00 14.78
N ALA A 134 16.23 5.84 14.05
CA ALA A 134 15.61 4.54 13.83
C ALA A 134 15.46 4.29 12.33
N VAL A 135 15.71 3.06 11.90
CA VAL A 135 15.54 2.63 10.51
C VAL A 135 14.55 1.49 10.45
N VAL A 136 13.59 1.58 9.55
CA VAL A 136 12.65 0.49 9.28
C VAL A 136 12.75 0.11 7.82
N GLU A 137 12.93 -1.19 7.58
CA GLU A 137 12.84 -1.80 6.28
C GLU A 137 11.38 -2.15 5.99
N VAL A 138 10.91 -1.76 4.80
CA VAL A 138 9.63 -2.10 4.22
C VAL A 138 9.90 -2.88 2.95
N ALA A 139 9.52 -4.14 2.95
CA ALA A 139 9.57 -5.01 1.78
C ALA A 139 8.14 -5.37 1.33
N PRO A 140 7.93 -5.61 0.02
CA PRO A 140 6.65 -6.11 -0.48
C PRO A 140 6.29 -7.43 0.20
N GLY A 141 4.98 -7.66 0.36
CA GLY A 141 4.46 -8.97 0.75
C GLY A 141 4.43 -9.95 -0.43
N GLN A 142 3.42 -10.83 -0.45
CA GLN A 142 3.30 -11.83 -1.51
C GLN A 142 2.69 -11.22 -2.78
N PRO A 143 3.06 -11.66 -4.00
CA PRO A 143 2.40 -11.24 -5.22
C PRO A 143 0.89 -11.47 -5.13
N ALA A 144 0.09 -10.49 -5.54
CA ALA A 144 -1.37 -10.59 -5.56
C ALA A 144 -1.91 -10.66 -6.97
N CYS A 145 -2.99 -11.42 -7.13
CA CYS A 145 -3.79 -11.51 -8.37
C CYS A 145 -5.13 -10.78 -8.25
N VAL A 146 -5.69 -10.74 -7.05
CA VAL A 146 -6.92 -9.99 -6.76
C VAL A 146 -6.66 -9.12 -5.54
N LEU A 147 -7.05 -7.85 -5.62
CA LEU A 147 -6.98 -6.92 -4.49
C LEU A 147 -8.27 -6.08 -4.42
N ALA A 148 -9.05 -6.29 -3.35
CA ALA A 148 -10.13 -5.38 -2.98
C ALA A 148 -9.59 -4.27 -2.06
N LEU A 149 -9.82 -3.02 -2.45
CA LEU A 149 -9.30 -1.84 -1.76
C LEU A 149 -10.24 -1.28 -0.69
N ASP A 150 -11.53 -1.65 -0.69
CA ASP A 150 -12.48 -1.12 0.29
C ASP A 150 -12.07 -1.48 1.73
N PRO A 151 -12.02 -0.50 2.65
CA PRO A 151 -11.57 -0.74 4.03
C PRO A 151 -12.61 -1.43 4.92
N THR A 152 -13.89 -1.51 4.51
CA THR A 152 -14.99 -1.93 5.40
C THR A 152 -16.06 -2.82 4.75
N ALA A 153 -16.01 -3.03 3.44
CA ALA A 153 -17.04 -3.78 2.72
C ALA A 153 -17.14 -5.24 3.19
N SER A 154 -18.37 -5.69 3.46
CA SER A 154 -18.66 -7.12 3.62
C SER A 154 -18.49 -7.83 2.28
N ALA A 155 -17.88 -9.02 2.29
CA ALA A 155 -17.54 -9.78 1.09
C ALA A 155 -16.83 -8.93 0.02
N ALA A 156 -15.86 -8.12 0.44
CA ALA A 156 -15.09 -7.24 -0.44
C ALA A 156 -14.42 -8.00 -1.60
N VAL A 157 -13.99 -9.24 -1.35
CA VAL A 157 -13.85 -10.25 -2.42
C VAL A 157 -14.88 -11.33 -2.22
N LYS A 158 -15.76 -11.51 -3.22
CA LYS A 158 -16.84 -12.48 -3.18
C LYS A 158 -16.65 -13.54 -4.26
N LEU A 159 -16.51 -14.79 -3.86
CA LEU A 159 -16.37 -15.95 -4.73
C LEU A 159 -17.63 -16.81 -4.57
N GLN A 160 -18.54 -16.79 -5.54
CA GLN A 160 -19.89 -17.36 -5.37
C GLN A 160 -20.28 -18.31 -6.52
N GLY A 161 -21.16 -19.26 -6.22
CA GLY A 161 -21.79 -20.12 -7.23
C GLY A 161 -21.03 -21.42 -7.40
N SER A 162 -20.59 -21.71 -8.63
CA SER A 162 -19.88 -22.93 -9.02
C SER A 162 -18.62 -22.62 -9.84
N THR A 163 -18.02 -21.45 -9.58
CA THR A 163 -16.82 -20.98 -10.27
C THR A 163 -15.58 -21.75 -9.78
N GLN A 164 -14.63 -21.94 -10.68
CA GLN A 164 -13.30 -22.45 -10.38
C GLN A 164 -12.30 -21.29 -10.53
N VAL A 165 -11.71 -20.87 -9.42
CA VAL A 165 -10.71 -19.80 -9.37
C VAL A 165 -9.38 -20.41 -9.00
N VAL A 166 -8.42 -20.36 -9.91
CA VAL A 166 -7.07 -20.94 -9.78
C VAL A 166 -6.04 -19.84 -10.05
N PHE A 167 -5.28 -19.48 -9.02
CA PHE A 167 -4.27 -18.43 -9.06
C PHE A 167 -2.91 -19.02 -8.69
N ASP A 168 -2.07 -19.26 -9.69
CA ASP A 168 -0.76 -19.86 -9.48
C ASP A 168 0.29 -18.78 -9.21
N GLY A 169 1.02 -18.91 -8.10
CA GLY A 169 2.10 -18.00 -7.69
C GLY A 169 1.63 -16.62 -7.22
N CYS A 170 0.38 -16.50 -6.75
CA CYS A 170 -0.14 -15.26 -6.20
C CYS A 170 -1.31 -15.47 -5.23
N VAL A 171 -1.60 -14.42 -4.45
CA VAL A 171 -2.64 -14.42 -3.42
C VAL A 171 -3.88 -13.65 -3.83
N ILE A 172 -5.00 -13.96 -3.17
CA ILE A 172 -6.21 -13.12 -3.13
C ILE A 172 -6.11 -12.21 -1.90
N ALA A 173 -6.28 -10.91 -2.09
CA ALA A 173 -6.12 -9.91 -1.05
C ALA A 173 -7.35 -9.02 -0.86
N SER A 174 -7.61 -8.63 0.38
CA SER A 174 -8.67 -7.68 0.72
C SER A 174 -8.25 -6.75 1.85
N ASN A 175 -8.47 -5.45 1.65
CA ASN A 175 -8.24 -4.42 2.66
C ASN A 175 -9.42 -4.24 3.62
N SER A 176 -10.53 -4.95 3.42
CA SER A 176 -11.70 -4.79 4.28
C SER A 176 -11.48 -5.40 5.65
N SER A 177 -11.82 -4.66 6.71
CA SER A 177 -11.81 -5.11 8.09
C SER A 177 -13.08 -5.89 8.51
N ALA A 178 -13.99 -6.19 7.57
CA ALA A 178 -15.21 -6.97 7.86
C ALA A 178 -14.88 -8.42 8.24
N ASN A 179 -15.73 -9.05 9.04
CA ASN A 179 -15.55 -10.45 9.46
C ASN A 179 -15.63 -11.45 8.28
N ASP A 180 -16.17 -11.02 7.15
CA ASP A 180 -16.32 -11.77 5.90
C ASP A 180 -15.64 -11.03 4.72
N SER A 181 -14.51 -10.36 4.98
CA SER A 181 -13.72 -9.59 4.02
C SER A 181 -13.48 -10.33 2.70
N VAL A 182 -13.17 -11.63 2.79
CA VAL A 182 -13.21 -12.56 1.65
C VAL A 182 -14.22 -13.64 1.97
N SER A 183 -15.21 -13.80 1.09
CA SER A 183 -16.26 -14.81 1.25
C SER A 183 -16.29 -15.75 0.06
N ARG A 184 -16.26 -17.06 0.36
CA ARG A 184 -16.54 -18.12 -0.61
C ARG A 184 -17.86 -18.79 -0.27
N GLY A 185 -18.81 -18.76 -1.21
CA GLY A 185 -20.14 -19.36 -1.05
C GLY A 185 -20.52 -20.32 -2.18
N GLY A 186 -21.45 -21.23 -1.89
CA GLY A 186 -21.88 -22.28 -2.82
C GLY A 186 -20.82 -23.38 -2.99
N SER A 187 -20.69 -23.88 -4.22
CA SER A 187 -19.75 -24.94 -4.61
C SER A 187 -18.50 -24.40 -5.29
N ALA A 188 -18.25 -23.09 -5.23
CA ALA A 188 -17.06 -22.47 -5.81
C ALA A 188 -15.78 -23.15 -5.29
N GLN A 189 -14.83 -23.39 -6.20
CA GLN A 189 -13.51 -23.94 -5.94
C GLN A 189 -12.47 -22.84 -6.03
N VAL A 190 -11.56 -22.80 -5.07
CA VAL A 190 -10.50 -21.79 -4.99
C VAL A 190 -9.17 -22.50 -4.81
N ALA A 191 -8.22 -22.24 -5.69
CA ALA A 191 -6.83 -22.62 -5.55
C ALA A 191 -5.97 -21.36 -5.66
N ALA A 192 -5.11 -21.10 -4.67
CA ALA A 192 -4.21 -19.95 -4.69
C ALA A 192 -3.00 -20.19 -3.78
N GLU A 193 -1.95 -19.38 -3.88
CA GLU A 193 -0.85 -19.45 -2.92
C GLU A 193 -1.35 -19.15 -1.50
N CYS A 194 -2.20 -18.12 -1.36
CA CYS A 194 -2.86 -17.81 -0.11
C CYS A 194 -4.05 -16.85 -0.28
N VAL A 195 -4.80 -16.65 0.80
CA VAL A 195 -5.75 -15.55 0.96
C VAL A 195 -5.27 -14.66 2.09
N THR A 196 -5.07 -13.37 1.84
CA THR A 196 -4.56 -12.39 2.82
C THR A 196 -5.57 -11.27 3.04
N THR A 197 -6.00 -11.05 4.28
CA THR A 197 -7.07 -10.09 4.58
C THR A 197 -6.78 -9.26 5.82
N VAL A 198 -7.29 -8.03 5.82
CA VAL A 198 -7.31 -7.17 7.03
C VAL A 198 -8.34 -7.69 8.03
N GLY A 199 -9.52 -8.07 7.55
CA GLY A 199 -10.61 -8.64 8.34
C GLY A 199 -10.55 -10.16 8.44
N GLY A 200 -11.73 -10.77 8.51
CA GLY A 200 -11.92 -12.23 8.54
C GLY A 200 -12.29 -12.82 7.19
N THR A 201 -12.29 -14.15 7.11
CA THR A 201 -12.72 -14.92 5.95
C THR A 201 -13.93 -15.81 6.26
N ASN A 202 -14.74 -16.10 5.24
CA ASN A 202 -15.88 -17.00 5.36
C ASN A 202 -15.87 -18.04 4.23
N GLY A 203 -16.09 -19.31 4.57
CA GLY A 203 -16.19 -20.41 3.60
C GLY A 203 -14.88 -20.82 2.93
N LEU A 204 -13.72 -20.37 3.43
CA LEU A 204 -12.40 -20.71 2.89
C LEU A 204 -11.74 -21.92 3.61
N THR A 205 -12.53 -22.73 4.29
CA THR A 205 -12.09 -23.97 4.95
C THR A 205 -12.74 -25.17 4.28
N GLY A 206 -11.96 -26.22 3.95
CA GLY A 206 -12.47 -27.51 3.44
C GLY A 206 -12.09 -27.80 1.98
N TYR A 207 -12.63 -28.89 1.41
CA TYR A 207 -12.15 -29.51 0.16
C TYR A 207 -12.23 -28.67 -1.12
N ASN A 208 -13.04 -27.60 -1.13
CA ASN A 208 -13.16 -26.71 -2.29
C ASN A 208 -12.21 -25.50 -2.18
N THR A 209 -11.27 -25.53 -1.24
CA THR A 209 -10.29 -24.47 -1.03
C THR A 209 -8.92 -25.12 -0.85
N ASP A 210 -8.05 -24.91 -1.82
CA ASP A 210 -6.68 -25.39 -1.85
C ASP A 210 -5.74 -24.18 -1.75
N LEU A 211 -5.16 -23.97 -0.57
CA LEU A 211 -4.24 -22.87 -0.32
C LEU A 211 -2.89 -23.43 0.05
N GLU A 212 -1.83 -23.03 -0.66
CA GLU A 212 -0.47 -23.50 -0.36
C GLU A 212 -0.01 -23.09 1.04
N CYS A 213 -0.49 -21.95 1.54
CA CYS A 213 -0.26 -21.48 2.90
C CYS A 213 -1.04 -22.26 3.98
N GLY A 214 -1.89 -23.22 3.59
CA GLY A 214 -2.70 -24.06 4.47
C GLY A 214 -4.00 -23.41 4.96
N ILE A 215 -3.90 -22.23 5.59
CA ILE A 215 -5.05 -21.45 6.07
C ILE A 215 -4.96 -19.98 5.62
N PRO A 216 -6.10 -19.29 5.38
CA PRO A 216 -6.09 -17.86 5.14
C PRO A 216 -5.34 -17.07 6.21
N ARG A 217 -4.61 -16.04 5.79
CA ARG A 217 -3.92 -15.09 6.67
C ARG A 217 -4.82 -13.89 6.93
N GLU A 218 -5.56 -13.95 8.03
CA GLU A 218 -6.43 -12.88 8.51
C GLU A 218 -5.66 -11.88 9.40
N ASN A 219 -6.26 -10.72 9.68
CA ASN A 219 -5.69 -9.67 10.53
C ASN A 219 -4.31 -9.17 10.07
N GLN A 220 -4.11 -9.11 8.75
CA GLN A 220 -2.88 -8.61 8.13
C GLN A 220 -2.96 -7.10 7.88
N TYR A 221 -1.82 -6.46 7.60
CA TYR A 221 -1.80 -5.06 7.20
C TYR A 221 -2.48 -4.84 5.84
N ALA A 222 -3.13 -3.69 5.69
CA ALA A 222 -3.70 -3.28 4.42
C ALA A 222 -2.62 -3.19 3.33
N SER A 223 -2.95 -3.78 2.19
CA SER A 223 -2.16 -3.74 0.96
C SER A 223 -2.24 -2.36 0.34
N LEU A 224 -1.15 -1.89 -0.25
CA LEU A 224 -1.15 -0.63 -0.98
C LEU A 224 -1.85 -0.79 -2.33
N ASP A 225 -2.39 0.31 -2.83
CA ASP A 225 -2.84 0.39 -4.21
C ASP A 225 -1.62 0.32 -5.16
N PRO A 226 -1.48 -0.75 -5.97
CA PRO A 226 -0.30 -0.95 -6.81
C PRO A 226 -0.18 0.07 -7.94
N LEU A 227 -1.29 0.72 -8.33
CA LEU A 227 -1.34 1.70 -9.41
C LEU A 227 -1.72 3.10 -8.90
N ALA A 228 -1.49 3.35 -7.59
CA ALA A 228 -1.67 4.64 -6.91
C ALA A 228 -1.14 5.83 -7.74
N ASN A 229 0.07 5.67 -8.28
CA ASN A 229 0.84 6.72 -8.94
C ASN A 229 0.67 6.76 -10.47
N VAL A 230 -0.18 5.90 -11.05
CA VAL A 230 -0.43 5.93 -12.50
C VAL A 230 -1.28 7.15 -12.85
N VAL A 231 -0.68 8.07 -13.61
CA VAL A 231 -1.36 9.27 -14.13
C VAL A 231 -1.99 8.94 -15.48
N PRO A 232 -3.31 9.14 -15.68
CA PRO A 232 -3.95 8.95 -16.97
C PRO A 232 -3.39 9.88 -18.06
N PRO A 233 -3.44 9.47 -19.34
CA PRO A 233 -2.99 10.29 -20.45
C PRO A 233 -3.89 11.51 -20.65
N SER A 234 -3.31 12.61 -21.13
CA SER A 234 -4.08 13.79 -21.52
C SER A 234 -5.04 13.48 -22.67
N TYR A 235 -6.21 14.13 -22.66
CA TYR A 235 -7.23 13.89 -23.66
C TYR A 235 -6.86 14.50 -25.02
N THR A 236 -7.25 13.79 -26.08
CA THR A 236 -7.17 14.26 -27.46
C THR A 236 -8.55 14.67 -27.99
N ALA A 237 -8.61 15.22 -29.20
CA ALA A 237 -9.89 15.52 -29.84
C ALA A 237 -10.79 14.28 -29.92
N CYS A 238 -12.08 14.46 -29.61
CA CYS A 238 -13.05 13.37 -29.60
C CYS A 238 -13.20 12.77 -31.01
N LYS A 239 -12.92 11.48 -31.14
CA LYS A 239 -13.12 10.69 -32.36
C LYS A 239 -14.57 10.18 -32.45
N SER A 240 -15.03 10.01 -33.68
CA SER A 240 -16.29 9.31 -33.97
C SER A 240 -16.10 7.79 -33.91
N VAL A 241 -17.14 7.08 -33.46
CA VAL A 241 -17.23 5.62 -33.60
C VAL A 241 -17.89 5.31 -34.95
N PRO A 242 -17.27 4.52 -35.84
CA PRO A 242 -17.90 4.12 -37.10
C PRO A 242 -19.22 3.38 -36.88
N GLY A 243 -20.18 3.63 -37.77
CA GLY A 243 -21.42 2.86 -37.85
C GLY A 243 -21.18 1.42 -38.32
N GLY A 244 -22.20 0.57 -38.21
CA GLY A 244 -22.13 -0.83 -38.62
C GLY A 244 -21.89 -1.82 -37.48
N LYS A 245 -22.06 -3.11 -37.78
CA LYS A 245 -21.90 -4.22 -36.84
C LYS A 245 -20.43 -4.49 -36.56
N THR A 246 -19.60 -4.63 -37.60
CA THR A 246 -18.15 -4.85 -37.47
C THR A 246 -17.40 -3.56 -37.71
N LYS A 247 -16.47 -3.21 -36.82
CA LYS A 247 -15.67 -1.98 -36.93
C LYS A 247 -14.29 -2.14 -36.32
N THR A 248 -13.32 -1.44 -36.90
CA THR A 248 -11.99 -1.26 -36.33
C THR A 248 -11.87 0.16 -35.78
N LEU A 249 -11.38 0.30 -34.55
CA LEU A 249 -11.10 1.59 -33.93
C LEU A 249 -9.59 1.79 -33.85
N SER A 250 -9.15 3.01 -34.14
CA SER A 250 -7.77 3.45 -33.89
C SER A 250 -7.67 4.14 -32.53
N PRO A 251 -6.50 4.09 -31.87
CA PRO A 251 -6.26 4.72 -30.56
C PRO A 251 -6.67 6.20 -30.52
N GLY A 252 -7.27 6.64 -29.41
CA GLY A 252 -7.70 8.03 -29.24
C GLY A 252 -8.82 8.20 -28.22
N THR A 253 -9.38 9.41 -28.18
CA THR A 253 -10.42 9.78 -27.21
C THR A 253 -11.82 9.62 -27.82
N PHE A 254 -12.74 8.96 -27.11
CA PHE A 254 -14.13 8.73 -27.51
C PHE A 254 -15.06 9.34 -26.44
N CYS A 255 -15.77 10.41 -26.79
CA CYS A 255 -16.56 11.20 -25.85
C CYS A 255 -18.06 10.94 -26.03
N ASN A 256 -18.75 10.53 -24.95
CA ASN A 256 -20.20 10.25 -24.92
C ASN A 256 -20.64 9.29 -26.03
N LYS A 257 -19.84 8.26 -26.31
CA LYS A 257 -20.12 7.25 -27.35
C LYS A 257 -20.38 5.89 -26.72
N THR A 258 -21.26 5.14 -27.38
CA THR A 258 -21.45 3.72 -27.12
C THR A 258 -20.64 2.92 -28.13
N ILE A 259 -19.69 2.11 -27.66
CA ILE A 259 -18.96 1.14 -28.47
C ILE A 259 -19.74 -0.16 -28.44
N SER A 260 -20.29 -0.56 -29.58
CA SER A 260 -21.14 -1.74 -29.74
C SER A 260 -20.85 -2.50 -31.04
N GLY A 261 -21.24 -3.79 -31.07
CA GLY A 261 -21.02 -4.70 -32.18
C GLY A 261 -19.75 -5.55 -32.04
N ASP A 262 -19.16 -5.90 -33.17
CA ASP A 262 -17.89 -6.61 -33.31
C ASP A 262 -16.77 -5.57 -33.51
N VAL A 263 -15.96 -5.36 -32.49
CA VAL A 263 -15.00 -4.27 -32.41
C VAL A 263 -13.59 -4.82 -32.33
N THR A 264 -12.75 -4.41 -33.28
CA THR A 264 -11.30 -4.63 -33.24
C THR A 264 -10.61 -3.31 -32.88
N LEU A 265 -9.73 -3.35 -31.89
CA LEU A 265 -8.91 -2.22 -31.47
C LEU A 265 -7.50 -2.43 -32.01
N ASP A 266 -7.02 -1.46 -32.80
CA ASP A 266 -5.60 -1.41 -33.15
C ASP A 266 -4.75 -1.17 -31.89
N PRO A 267 -3.49 -1.61 -31.81
CA PRO A 267 -2.65 -1.42 -30.63
C PRO A 267 -2.54 0.07 -30.22
N GLY A 268 -2.70 0.35 -28.92
CA GLY A 268 -2.56 1.70 -28.37
C GLY A 268 -3.57 2.06 -27.27
N ILE A 269 -3.69 3.36 -27.03
CA ILE A 269 -4.44 3.93 -25.90
C ILE A 269 -5.83 4.38 -26.34
N TYR A 270 -6.85 3.93 -25.64
CA TYR A 270 -8.26 4.27 -25.86
C TYR A 270 -8.79 5.00 -24.63
N ILE A 271 -9.27 6.23 -24.78
CA ILE A 271 -9.80 7.02 -23.68
C ILE A 271 -11.30 7.19 -23.89
N LEU A 272 -12.13 6.55 -23.07
CA LEU A 272 -13.57 6.75 -23.07
C LEU A 272 -13.94 7.80 -22.01
N ARG A 273 -14.72 8.81 -22.42
CA ARG A 273 -15.19 9.89 -21.54
C ARG A 273 -16.72 9.91 -21.50
N GLY A 274 -17.33 9.57 -20.37
CA GLY A 274 -18.78 9.54 -20.16
C GLY A 274 -19.58 8.60 -21.08
N GLY A 275 -18.90 7.81 -21.91
CA GLY A 275 -19.49 6.84 -22.83
C GLY A 275 -19.61 5.45 -22.19
N GLN A 276 -19.90 4.44 -23.01
CA GLN A 276 -19.96 3.05 -22.54
C GLN A 276 -19.40 2.09 -23.59
N ILE A 277 -18.75 1.02 -23.11
CA ILE A 277 -18.55 -0.20 -23.89
C ILE A 277 -19.72 -1.13 -23.55
N LYS A 278 -20.55 -1.40 -24.55
CA LYS A 278 -21.71 -2.29 -24.47
C LYS A 278 -21.89 -2.97 -25.82
N LEU A 279 -21.33 -4.16 -25.96
CA LEU A 279 -21.19 -4.83 -27.27
C LEU A 279 -22.55 -5.24 -27.82
N GLY A 280 -23.43 -5.77 -26.97
CA GLY A 280 -24.81 -6.11 -27.29
C GLY A 280 -24.93 -7.40 -28.10
N GLY A 281 -25.96 -8.20 -27.80
CA GLY A 281 -26.21 -9.48 -28.48
C GLY A 281 -25.08 -10.47 -28.25
N ASN A 282 -24.40 -10.86 -29.34
CA ASN A 282 -23.21 -11.73 -29.34
C ASN A 282 -21.98 -10.95 -29.85
N GLY A 283 -21.87 -9.67 -29.49
CA GLY A 283 -20.77 -8.81 -29.94
C GLY A 283 -19.41 -9.26 -29.42
N SER A 284 -18.35 -8.71 -29.99
CA SER A 284 -16.98 -9.06 -29.65
C SER A 284 -16.12 -7.81 -29.48
N LEU A 285 -15.16 -7.85 -28.56
CA LEU A 285 -14.15 -6.82 -28.38
C LEU A 285 -12.78 -7.46 -28.38
N THR A 286 -11.98 -7.14 -29.39
CA THR A 286 -10.66 -7.73 -29.61
C THR A 286 -9.60 -6.65 -29.71
N GLY A 287 -8.46 -6.81 -29.04
CA GLY A 287 -7.36 -5.86 -29.10
C GLY A 287 -6.10 -6.41 -28.45
N SER A 288 -4.97 -6.29 -29.14
CA SER A 288 -3.66 -6.69 -28.61
C SER A 288 -2.79 -5.45 -28.43
N GLY A 289 -2.14 -5.33 -27.28
CA GLY A 289 -1.33 -4.15 -26.96
C GLY A 289 -2.18 -2.91 -26.72
N VAL A 290 -3.32 -3.06 -26.02
CA VAL A 290 -4.29 -1.98 -25.81
C VAL A 290 -4.45 -1.63 -24.33
N THR A 291 -4.61 -0.33 -24.06
CA THR A 291 -5.02 0.16 -22.73
C THR A 291 -6.28 0.99 -22.88
N ILE A 292 -7.33 0.62 -22.15
CA ILE A 292 -8.63 1.29 -22.15
C ILE A 292 -8.77 2.10 -20.86
N PHE A 293 -8.86 3.42 -20.99
CA PHE A 293 -9.12 4.36 -19.90
C PHE A 293 -10.62 4.69 -19.85
N LEU A 294 -11.25 4.40 -18.72
CA LEU A 294 -12.64 4.75 -18.40
C LEU A 294 -12.65 6.02 -17.53
N MET A 295 -12.91 7.16 -18.17
CA MET A 295 -12.85 8.50 -17.59
C MET A 295 -14.22 9.16 -17.56
N GLU A 296 -14.40 10.15 -16.69
CA GLU A 296 -15.62 10.97 -16.56
C GLU A 296 -16.91 10.12 -16.50
N GLY A 297 -16.90 9.08 -15.66
CA GLY A 297 -18.06 8.18 -15.50
C GLY A 297 -18.29 7.19 -16.65
N ALA A 298 -17.30 6.96 -17.53
CA ALA A 298 -17.43 5.94 -18.57
C ALA A 298 -17.65 4.53 -17.99
N GLU A 299 -18.45 3.73 -18.69
CA GLU A 299 -18.86 2.39 -18.24
C GLU A 299 -18.27 1.28 -19.12
N PHE A 300 -18.02 0.12 -18.52
CA PHE A 300 -17.65 -1.11 -19.24
C PHE A 300 -18.60 -2.23 -18.81
N THR A 301 -19.43 -2.70 -19.73
CA THR A 301 -20.35 -3.81 -19.49
C THR A 301 -20.32 -4.80 -20.63
N SER A 302 -19.97 -6.04 -20.31
CA SER A 302 -20.07 -7.20 -21.18
C SER A 302 -21.06 -8.22 -20.65
N ASN A 303 -21.73 -8.93 -21.55
CA ASN A 303 -22.70 -10.00 -21.25
C ASN A 303 -22.14 -11.39 -21.58
N ALA A 304 -22.70 -12.44 -20.97
CA ALA A 304 -22.19 -13.82 -21.07
C ALA A 304 -22.04 -14.42 -22.49
N ASN A 305 -22.71 -13.86 -23.50
CA ASN A 305 -22.61 -14.33 -24.90
C ASN A 305 -21.59 -13.55 -25.72
N GLU A 306 -20.96 -12.53 -25.14
CA GLU A 306 -20.00 -11.66 -25.79
C GLU A 306 -18.58 -12.21 -25.60
N ILE A 307 -17.71 -11.97 -26.59
CA ILE A 307 -16.32 -12.45 -26.56
C ILE A 307 -15.40 -11.26 -26.32
N ILE A 308 -14.61 -11.31 -25.24
CA ILE A 308 -13.63 -10.26 -24.93
C ILE A 308 -12.22 -10.86 -24.99
N ASN A 309 -11.40 -10.36 -25.91
CA ASN A 309 -10.00 -10.74 -26.04
C ASN A 309 -9.12 -9.49 -26.01
N LEU A 310 -8.57 -9.18 -24.84
CA LEU A 310 -7.78 -7.98 -24.61
C LEU A 310 -6.44 -8.33 -23.95
N SER A 311 -5.36 -7.76 -24.48
CA SER A 311 -4.05 -7.82 -23.85
C SER A 311 -3.42 -6.43 -23.76
N PRO A 312 -2.68 -6.14 -22.68
CA PRO A 312 -2.05 -4.84 -22.50
C PRO A 312 -0.83 -4.68 -23.40
N PRO A 313 -0.32 -3.45 -23.60
CA PRO A 313 1.00 -3.24 -24.17
C PRO A 313 2.09 -3.87 -23.29
N SER A 314 3.16 -4.39 -23.91
CA SER A 314 4.33 -4.95 -23.20
C SER A 314 5.34 -3.89 -22.76
N GLU A 315 5.29 -2.70 -23.36
CA GLU A 315 6.22 -1.59 -23.13
C GLU A 315 5.47 -0.24 -23.04
N GLY A 316 6.15 0.79 -22.54
CA GLY A 316 5.61 2.14 -22.35
C GLY A 316 5.00 2.38 -20.97
N SER A 317 4.55 3.61 -20.71
CA SER A 317 4.09 4.06 -19.38
C SER A 317 2.93 3.24 -18.82
N TYR A 318 2.11 2.67 -19.70
CA TYR A 318 0.92 1.87 -19.36
C TYR A 318 1.10 0.38 -19.63
N ALA A 319 2.34 -0.08 -19.83
CA ALA A 319 2.65 -1.49 -19.99
C ALA A 319 1.99 -2.34 -18.89
N GLY A 320 1.39 -3.46 -19.28
CA GLY A 320 0.67 -4.34 -18.36
C GLY A 320 -0.74 -3.88 -17.96
N ILE A 321 -1.20 -2.67 -18.30
CA ILE A 321 -2.55 -2.19 -17.96
C ILE A 321 -3.49 -2.35 -19.16
N THR A 322 -4.57 -3.11 -18.98
CA THR A 322 -5.59 -3.36 -20.02
C THR A 322 -6.80 -2.47 -19.82
N ILE A 323 -7.30 -2.38 -18.59
CA ILE A 323 -8.40 -1.49 -18.21
C ILE A 323 -7.96 -0.65 -17.03
N TYR A 324 -8.08 0.67 -17.17
CA TYR A 324 -7.90 1.64 -16.09
C TYR A 324 -9.17 2.47 -15.97
N GLN A 325 -9.78 2.48 -14.80
CA GLN A 325 -10.88 3.35 -14.46
C GLN A 325 -10.41 4.40 -13.47
N GLU A 326 -10.79 5.65 -13.71
CA GLU A 326 -10.42 6.75 -12.82
C GLU A 326 -10.94 6.52 -11.40
N ARG A 327 -10.19 7.00 -10.40
CA ARG A 327 -10.47 6.77 -8.97
C ARG A 327 -11.85 7.27 -8.52
N THR A 328 -12.32 8.34 -9.13
CA THR A 328 -13.60 8.98 -8.81
C THR A 328 -14.79 8.31 -9.47
N ASN A 329 -14.56 7.40 -10.43
CA ASN A 329 -15.62 6.69 -11.13
C ASN A 329 -16.00 5.43 -10.35
N ALA A 330 -17.22 5.41 -9.82
CA ALA A 330 -17.79 4.31 -9.05
C ALA A 330 -18.68 3.36 -9.89
N ASN A 331 -18.82 3.61 -11.20
CA ASN A 331 -19.61 2.74 -12.07
C ASN A 331 -18.96 1.37 -12.16
N ALA A 332 -19.78 0.31 -12.05
CA ALA A 332 -19.27 -1.05 -12.02
C ALA A 332 -18.57 -1.42 -13.35
N VAL A 333 -17.45 -2.14 -13.23
CA VAL A 333 -16.80 -2.78 -14.37
C VAL A 333 -17.31 -4.20 -14.45
N VAL A 334 -18.12 -4.50 -15.46
CA VAL A 334 -18.75 -5.82 -15.64
C VAL A 334 -18.10 -6.53 -16.82
N ILE A 335 -17.33 -7.55 -16.51
CA ILE A 335 -16.68 -8.44 -17.47
C ILE A 335 -17.34 -9.79 -17.35
N ASN A 336 -18.41 -9.99 -18.12
CA ASN A 336 -19.03 -11.30 -18.30
C ASN A 336 -18.68 -11.78 -19.71
N GLY A 337 -17.80 -12.77 -19.82
CA GLY A 337 -17.26 -13.24 -21.10
C GLY A 337 -17.68 -14.67 -21.38
N GLY A 338 -18.16 -14.93 -22.59
CA GLY A 338 -18.48 -16.28 -23.05
C GLY A 338 -17.23 -17.14 -23.24
N SER A 339 -17.43 -18.41 -23.59
CA SER A 339 -16.34 -19.34 -23.93
C SER A 339 -15.41 -18.76 -25.00
N GLY A 340 -14.11 -18.71 -24.71
CA GLY A 340 -13.10 -18.12 -25.59
C GLY A 340 -12.76 -16.65 -25.33
N SER A 341 -13.21 -16.09 -24.19
CA SER A 341 -12.80 -14.76 -23.72
C SER A 341 -11.52 -14.83 -22.89
N ASN A 342 -10.55 -13.98 -23.18
CA ASN A 342 -9.27 -13.88 -22.50
C ASN A 342 -8.89 -12.41 -22.28
N VAL A 343 -8.85 -11.97 -21.02
CA VAL A 343 -8.43 -10.61 -20.63
C VAL A 343 -7.19 -10.71 -19.75
N THR A 344 -6.02 -10.42 -20.31
CA THR A 344 -4.77 -10.39 -19.53
C THR A 344 -4.46 -8.98 -19.06
N GLY A 345 -3.49 -8.82 -18.16
CA GLY A 345 -3.07 -7.53 -17.63
C GLY A 345 -3.83 -7.08 -16.38
N PHE A 346 -3.61 -5.81 -16.01
CA PHE A 346 -4.33 -5.15 -14.94
C PHE A 346 -5.72 -4.70 -15.42
N ILE A 347 -6.74 -5.07 -14.63
CA ILE A 347 -8.05 -4.44 -14.57
C ILE A 347 -8.06 -3.61 -13.29
N TYR A 348 -7.98 -2.30 -13.44
CA TYR A 348 -7.83 -1.36 -12.33
C TYR A 348 -9.05 -0.46 -12.23
N ALA A 349 -9.87 -0.64 -11.19
CA ALA A 349 -11.06 0.15 -10.91
C ALA A 349 -11.21 0.41 -9.40
N PRO A 350 -10.32 1.23 -8.82
CA PRO A 350 -10.15 1.34 -7.37
C PRO A 350 -11.36 1.94 -6.63
N GLY A 351 -12.21 2.68 -7.35
CA GLY A 351 -13.44 3.29 -6.82
C GLY A 351 -14.71 2.50 -7.12
N ALA A 352 -14.63 1.36 -7.83
CA ALA A 352 -15.80 0.66 -8.34
C ALA A 352 -15.82 -0.84 -8.02
N HIS A 353 -17.02 -1.39 -8.08
CA HIS A 353 -17.24 -2.83 -8.03
C HIS A 353 -16.81 -3.47 -9.35
N VAL A 354 -15.88 -4.43 -9.29
CA VAL A 354 -15.49 -5.25 -10.44
C VAL A 354 -16.24 -6.58 -10.39
N PHE A 355 -17.09 -6.82 -11.36
CA PHE A 355 -17.77 -8.10 -11.55
C PHE A 355 -17.07 -8.87 -12.67
N TYR A 356 -16.56 -10.06 -12.35
CA TYR A 356 -15.87 -10.92 -13.29
C TYR A 356 -16.55 -12.30 -13.36
N ALA A 357 -17.08 -12.64 -14.53
CA ALA A 357 -17.67 -13.93 -14.82
C ALA A 357 -17.26 -14.35 -16.24
N GLY A 358 -16.10 -14.98 -16.40
CA GLY A 358 -15.62 -15.41 -17.72
C GLY A 358 -14.92 -16.76 -17.69
N ASN A 359 -15.04 -17.54 -18.76
CA ASN A 359 -14.23 -18.74 -18.98
C ASN A 359 -12.91 -18.34 -19.61
N SER A 360 -11.89 -18.11 -18.78
CA SER A 360 -10.54 -17.78 -19.22
C SER A 360 -9.60 -18.90 -18.77
N GLU A 361 -9.45 -19.92 -19.61
CA GLU A 361 -8.38 -20.91 -19.46
C GLU A 361 -7.05 -20.25 -19.86
N MET A 362 -6.44 -19.48 -18.94
CA MET A 362 -5.12 -18.89 -19.15
C MET A 362 -4.06 -19.81 -18.55
N SER A 363 -3.71 -20.86 -19.29
CA SER A 363 -2.68 -21.83 -18.90
C SER A 363 -1.29 -21.56 -19.52
N GLY A 364 -1.16 -20.50 -20.32
CA GLY A 364 0.09 -20.09 -20.96
C GLY A 364 0.95 -19.16 -20.10
N SER A 365 2.28 -19.32 -20.16
CA SER A 365 3.22 -18.38 -19.53
C SER A 365 3.05 -16.96 -20.08
N GLY A 366 2.89 -15.98 -19.19
CA GLY A 366 2.67 -14.56 -19.56
C GLY A 366 1.20 -14.15 -19.74
N GLN A 367 0.24 -15.06 -19.52
CA GLN A 367 -1.18 -14.75 -19.48
C GLN A 367 -1.66 -14.61 -18.03
N CYS A 368 -1.32 -13.47 -17.41
CA CYS A 368 -1.70 -13.14 -16.04
C CYS A 368 -2.82 -12.10 -16.03
N ILE A 369 -3.87 -12.31 -15.23
CA ILE A 369 -4.89 -11.31 -14.92
C ILE A 369 -4.67 -10.78 -13.50
N ARG A 370 -4.64 -9.45 -13.35
CA ARG A 370 -4.58 -8.78 -12.05
C ARG A 370 -5.77 -7.85 -11.89
N ILE A 371 -6.59 -8.10 -10.88
CA ILE A 371 -7.82 -7.34 -10.66
C ILE A 371 -7.66 -6.50 -9.40
N VAL A 372 -7.86 -5.19 -9.54
CA VAL A 372 -7.92 -4.24 -8.44
C VAL A 372 -9.27 -3.53 -8.51
N GLY A 373 -10.09 -3.71 -7.49
CA GLY A 373 -11.42 -3.09 -7.39
C GLY A 373 -11.62 -2.41 -6.04
N ASN A 374 -12.65 -1.58 -5.90
CA ASN A 374 -13.16 -1.25 -4.58
C ASN A 374 -13.66 -2.53 -3.91
N THR A 375 -14.50 -3.28 -4.62
CA THR A 375 -14.85 -4.67 -4.33
C THR A 375 -14.71 -5.53 -5.59
N VAL A 376 -14.52 -6.83 -5.44
CA VAL A 376 -14.38 -7.79 -6.54
C VAL A 376 -15.34 -8.95 -6.33
N GLU A 377 -16.21 -9.20 -7.30
CA GLU A 377 -17.08 -10.38 -7.32
C GLU A 377 -16.70 -11.30 -8.49
N MET A 378 -16.44 -12.56 -8.17
CA MET A 378 -16.26 -13.64 -9.13
C MET A 378 -17.38 -14.66 -8.96
N THR A 379 -18.15 -14.89 -10.00
CA THR A 379 -19.32 -15.79 -9.95
C THR A 379 -19.59 -16.45 -11.30
N GLY A 380 -20.40 -17.52 -11.29
CA GLY A 380 -20.78 -18.29 -12.48
C GLY A 380 -20.12 -19.66 -12.55
N ASN A 381 -20.04 -20.25 -13.75
CA ASN A 381 -19.28 -21.47 -14.06
C ASN A 381 -17.90 -21.13 -14.66
N SER A 382 -17.34 -20.00 -14.23
CA SER A 382 -16.11 -19.44 -14.75
C SER A 382 -14.91 -20.24 -14.26
N SER A 383 -14.05 -20.68 -15.18
CA SER A 383 -12.68 -21.09 -14.86
C SER A 383 -11.76 -19.90 -15.08
N VAL A 384 -11.20 -19.37 -13.99
CA VAL A 384 -10.16 -18.35 -14.03
C VAL A 384 -8.87 -19.04 -13.63
N THR A 385 -8.00 -19.31 -14.59
CA THR A 385 -6.62 -19.75 -14.32
C THR A 385 -5.70 -18.61 -14.66
N SER A 386 -4.68 -18.34 -13.85
CA SER A 386 -3.71 -17.28 -14.14
C SER A 386 -2.37 -17.59 -13.48
N ASN A 387 -1.30 -17.64 -14.29
CA ASN A 387 0.08 -17.72 -13.81
C ASN A 387 0.69 -16.31 -13.84
N CYS A 388 0.99 -15.77 -12.67
CA CYS A 388 1.47 -14.41 -12.48
C CYS A 388 2.94 -14.30 -12.06
N GLU A 389 3.73 -15.34 -12.30
CA GLU A 389 5.19 -15.35 -12.02
C GLU A 389 5.95 -14.30 -12.85
N ALA A 390 5.43 -13.94 -14.02
CA ALA A 390 6.01 -12.91 -14.89
C ALA A 390 5.52 -11.48 -14.53
N GLU A 391 6.44 -10.51 -14.56
CA GLU A 391 6.09 -9.09 -14.40
C GLU A 391 5.29 -8.56 -15.60
N LEU A 392 4.11 -8.00 -15.35
CA LEU A 392 3.29 -7.34 -16.36
C LEU A 392 3.85 -5.94 -16.64
N GLY A 393 4.79 -5.84 -17.59
CA GLY A 393 5.36 -4.54 -18.00
C GLY A 393 6.11 -3.81 -16.87
N GLY A 394 6.80 -4.55 -16.00
CA GLY A 394 7.50 -4.02 -14.82
C GLY A 394 6.60 -3.56 -13.68
N LYS A 395 5.27 -3.76 -13.77
CA LYS A 395 4.32 -3.42 -12.71
C LYS A 395 4.07 -4.64 -11.82
N LYS A 396 4.10 -4.41 -10.51
CA LYS A 396 3.92 -5.44 -9.48
C LYS A 396 2.72 -5.12 -8.62
N MET A 397 2.08 -6.16 -8.10
CA MET A 397 0.96 -6.06 -7.18
C MET A 397 1.26 -6.99 -6.02
N TYR A 398 1.21 -6.45 -4.80
CA TYR A 398 1.58 -7.20 -3.59
C TYR A 398 0.48 -7.09 -2.55
N ALA A 399 0.24 -8.18 -1.84
CA ALA A 399 -0.63 -8.24 -0.67
C ALA A 399 0.18 -8.06 0.61
N GLY A 400 -0.28 -7.16 1.47
CA GLY A 400 0.41 -6.83 2.71
C GLY A 400 1.80 -6.26 2.47
N ARG A 401 2.61 -6.28 3.53
CA ARG A 401 4.01 -5.84 3.51
C ARG A 401 4.76 -6.45 4.69
N ILE A 402 6.06 -6.58 4.56
CA ILE A 402 6.95 -6.96 5.66
C ILE A 402 7.57 -5.69 6.21
N ILE A 403 7.41 -5.46 7.51
CA ILE A 403 7.98 -4.32 8.21
C ILE A 403 8.97 -4.86 9.23
N ARG A 404 10.23 -4.42 9.14
CA ARG A 404 11.29 -4.84 10.06
C ARG A 404 12.05 -3.64 10.56
N LEU A 405 12.18 -3.51 11.89
CA LEU A 405 13.11 -2.56 12.48
C LEU A 405 14.55 -3.03 12.20
N VAL A 406 15.34 -2.18 11.57
CA VAL A 406 16.76 -2.39 11.30
C VAL A 406 17.54 -1.46 12.23
N ARG A 407 18.37 -2.04 13.09
CA ARG A 407 19.22 -1.29 14.01
C ARG A 407 20.63 -1.18 13.50
#